data_AF-A0A382MR21-F1
#
_entry.id   AF-A0A382MR21-F1
#
_cell.length_a   1.000
_cell.length_b   1.000
_cell.length_c   1.000
_cell.angle_alpha   90.00
_cell.angle_beta   90.00
_cell.angle_gamma   90.00
#
_symmetry.space_group_name_H-M   'P 1'
#
loop_
_entity.id
_entity.type
_entity.pdbx_description
1 polymer ?
#
loop_
_entity_poly.entity_id
_entity_poly.type
_entity_poly.pdbx_seq_one_letter_code
_entity_poly.pdbx_strand_id
1 'polypeptide(L)'
;MALHTGTKFLVSQQRSSGCFQGQLSSMTFPTCAYAWTQFAMGKEPDTSIINWLLANQDQNGMWSLDASGIPNENATLFAQLILQQIQKVKPDSEIQIALSRIPLLSINLGLIKLA
;
A
#
# COMPACT_ATOMS: atom_id res chain seq x y z
N MET A 1 35.56 -7.22 14.58
CA MET A 1 35.03 -5.84 14.71
C MET A 1 33.56 -5.74 14.30
N ALA A 2 33.15 -6.18 13.09
CA ALA A 2 31.76 -6.10 12.63
C ALA A 2 30.74 -6.78 13.57
N LEU A 3 31.05 -7.97 14.10
CA LEU A 3 30.17 -8.68 15.03
C LEU A 3 29.88 -7.89 16.31
N HIS A 4 30.90 -7.24 16.88
CA HIS A 4 30.76 -6.45 18.10
C HIS A 4 29.90 -5.20 17.86
N THR A 5 30.15 -4.49 16.75
CA THR A 5 29.37 -3.31 16.35
C THR A 5 27.91 -3.68 16.07
N GLY A 6 27.67 -4.77 15.33
CA GLY A 6 26.31 -5.24 15.01
C GLY A 6 25.53 -5.68 16.24
N THR A 7 26.17 -6.40 17.17
CA THR A 7 25.54 -6.83 18.42
C THR A 7 25.19 -5.62 19.29
N LYS A 8 26.10 -4.65 19.43
CA LYS A 8 25.84 -3.42 20.19
C LYS A 8 24.69 -2.61 19.58
N PHE A 9 24.65 -2.50 18.26
CA PHE A 9 23.56 -1.83 17.56
C PHE A 9 22.23 -2.56 17.80
N LEU A 10 22.16 -3.88 17.60
CA LEU A 10 20.94 -4.65 17.83
C LEU A 10 20.44 -4.48 19.27
N VAL A 11 21.28 -4.67 20.28
CA VAL A 11 20.90 -4.48 21.69
C VAL A 11 20.34 -3.07 21.94
N SER A 12 20.90 -2.04 21.29
CA SER A 12 20.37 -0.67 21.41
C SER A 12 18.96 -0.47 20.84
N GLN A 13 18.50 -1.37 19.97
CA GLN A 13 17.14 -1.34 19.42
C GLN A 13 16.13 -2.10 20.32
N GLN A 14 16.58 -2.76 21.39
CA GLN A 14 15.70 -3.48 22.30
C GLN A 14 14.92 -2.49 23.17
N ARG A 15 13.60 -2.65 23.20
CA ARG A 15 12.73 -1.88 24.09
C ARG A 15 12.86 -2.37 25.53
N SER A 16 12.41 -1.56 26.48
CA SER A 16 12.38 -1.90 27.90
C SER A 16 11.61 -3.20 28.22
N SER A 17 10.66 -3.59 27.38
CA SER A 17 9.94 -4.87 27.47
C SER A 17 10.75 -6.08 27.02
N GLY A 18 11.97 -5.88 26.51
CA GLY A 18 12.80 -6.92 25.91
C GLY A 18 12.49 -7.21 24.43
N CYS A 19 11.47 -6.56 23.86
CA CYS A 19 11.08 -6.75 22.45
C CYS A 19 11.87 -5.85 21.50
N PHE A 20 11.96 -6.27 20.23
CA PHE A 20 12.39 -5.42 19.12
C PHE A 20 11.16 -4.96 18.34
N GLN A 21 11.14 -3.71 17.90
CA GLN A 21 10.11 -3.21 17.01
C GLN A 21 10.77 -2.61 15.78
N GLY A 22 10.30 -3.03 14.61
CA GLY A 22 10.60 -2.39 13.34
C GLY A 22 9.30 -1.90 12.71
N GLN A 23 9.42 -0.95 11.79
CA GLN A 23 8.33 -0.69 10.86
C GLN A 23 8.27 -1.89 9.92
N LEU A 24 7.16 -2.64 9.96
CA LEU A 24 6.87 -3.54 8.85
C LEU A 24 6.76 -2.63 7.62
N SER A 25 7.57 -2.86 6.59
CA SER A 25 7.39 -2.14 5.34
C SER A 25 5.93 -2.30 4.94
N SER A 26 5.22 -1.18 4.85
CA SER A 26 3.82 -1.19 4.46
C SER A 26 3.78 -1.76 3.04
N MET A 27 2.97 -2.80 2.85
CA MET A 27 2.86 -3.52 1.59
C MET A 27 1.54 -3.12 0.93
N THR A 28 1.52 -3.00 -0.41
CA THR A 28 0.31 -2.61 -1.14
C THR A 28 -0.83 -3.58 -0.88
N PHE A 29 -0.56 -4.89 -0.82
CA PHE A 29 -1.63 -5.86 -0.66
C PHE A 29 -2.36 -5.78 0.71
N PRO A 30 -1.70 -5.83 1.88
CA PRO A 30 -2.33 -5.57 3.17
C PRO A 30 -3.02 -4.21 3.25
N THR A 31 -2.41 -3.17 2.67
CA THR A 31 -2.99 -1.81 2.66
C THR A 31 -4.30 -1.79 1.88
N CYS A 32 -4.31 -2.37 0.67
CA CYS A 32 -5.50 -2.50 -0.16
C CYS A 32 -6.57 -3.40 0.49
N ALA A 33 -6.16 -4.53 1.08
CA ALA A 33 -7.08 -5.44 1.76
C ALA A 33 -7.80 -4.77 2.94
N TYR A 34 -7.08 -3.96 3.71
CA TYR A 34 -7.67 -3.19 4.81
C TYR A 34 -8.64 -2.11 4.29
N ALA A 35 -8.30 -1.41 3.20
CA ALA A 35 -9.21 -0.46 2.55
C ALA A 35 -10.52 -1.13 2.09
N TRP A 36 -10.43 -2.29 1.45
CA TRP A 36 -11.61 -3.06 1.01
C TRP A 36 -12.48 -3.51 2.18
N THR A 37 -11.86 -3.91 3.28
CA THR A 37 -12.60 -4.27 4.49
C THR A 37 -13.39 -3.08 5.03
N GLN A 38 -12.81 -1.87 5.00
CA GLN A 38 -13.52 -0.66 5.40
C GLN A 38 -14.71 -0.37 4.49
N PHE A 39 -14.55 -0.47 3.15
CA PHE A 39 -15.66 -0.35 2.22
C PHE A 39 -16.76 -1.38 2.47
N ALA A 40 -16.40 -2.66 2.68
CA ALA A 40 -17.36 -3.73 2.96
C ALA A 40 -18.13 -3.50 4.28
N MET A 41 -17.53 -2.78 5.23
CA MET A 41 -18.16 -2.36 6.47
C MET A 41 -18.98 -1.07 6.35
N GLY A 42 -19.13 -0.52 5.14
CA GLY A 42 -19.83 0.75 4.90
C GLY A 42 -19.06 1.99 5.38
N LYS A 43 -17.73 1.88 5.55
CA LYS A 43 -16.84 2.97 5.97
C LYS A 43 -16.00 3.46 4.80
N GLU A 44 -15.55 4.71 4.89
CA GLU A 44 -14.50 5.24 4.03
C GLU A 44 -13.13 4.81 4.54
N PRO A 45 -12.16 4.49 3.65
CA PRO A 45 -10.79 4.23 4.04
C PRO A 45 -10.15 5.41 4.78
N ASP A 46 -9.42 5.11 5.85
CA ASP A 46 -8.61 6.09 6.57
C ASP A 46 -7.71 6.91 5.61
N THR A 47 -7.60 8.22 5.86
CA THR A 47 -6.75 9.12 5.05
C THR A 47 -5.29 8.68 4.97
N SER A 48 -4.79 7.98 6.00
CA SER A 48 -3.44 7.41 6.00
C SER A 48 -3.23 6.38 4.89
N ILE A 49 -4.27 5.61 4.52
CA ILE A 49 -4.23 4.64 3.43
C ILE A 49 -4.15 5.37 2.10
N ILE A 50 -4.95 6.42 1.93
CA ILE A 50 -4.97 7.24 0.71
C ILE A 50 -3.59 7.87 0.50
N ASN A 51 -3.07 8.53 1.53
CA ASN A 51 -1.75 9.15 1.50
C ASN A 51 -0.65 8.12 1.20
N TRP A 52 -0.77 6.91 1.76
CA TRP A 52 0.17 5.84 1.47
C TRP A 52 0.11 5.40 0.01
N LEU A 53 -1.08 5.18 -0.55
CA LEU A 53 -1.25 4.80 -1.96
C LEU A 53 -0.65 5.85 -2.88
N LEU A 54 -0.91 7.14 -2.65
CA LEU A 54 -0.37 8.24 -3.44
C LEU A 54 1.17 8.32 -3.34
N ALA A 55 1.74 8.11 -2.15
CA ALA A 55 3.18 8.19 -1.93
C ALA A 55 3.98 6.98 -2.45
N ASN A 56 3.32 5.83 -2.69
CA ASN A 56 3.98 4.58 -3.07
C ASN A 56 3.69 4.15 -4.52
N GLN A 57 3.05 5.02 -5.31
CA GLN A 57 2.98 4.85 -6.76
C GLN A 57 4.37 5.12 -7.36
N ASP A 58 4.87 4.20 -8.18
CA ASP A 58 6.14 4.38 -8.88
C ASP A 58 6.01 5.38 -10.06
N GLN A 59 7.15 5.67 -10.69
CA GLN A 59 7.21 6.58 -11.84
C GLN A 59 6.41 6.10 -13.08
N ASN A 60 6.10 4.80 -13.16
CA ASN A 60 5.31 4.20 -14.23
C ASN A 60 3.83 4.09 -13.87
N GLY A 61 3.42 4.63 -12.71
CA GLY A 61 2.04 4.58 -12.25
C GLY A 61 1.64 3.26 -11.59
N MET A 62 2.59 2.41 -11.24
CA MET A 62 2.35 1.06 -10.71
C MET A 62 2.67 0.95 -9.21
N TRP A 63 2.18 -0.11 -8.58
CA TRP A 63 2.50 -0.48 -7.20
C TRP A 63 3.14 -1.86 -7.13
N SER A 64 4.04 -2.07 -6.18
CA SER A 64 4.59 -3.39 -5.87
C SER A 64 3.65 -4.19 -4.99
N LEU A 65 3.72 -5.53 -5.06
CA LEU A 65 2.94 -6.38 -4.17
C LEU A 65 3.50 -6.35 -2.73
N ASP A 66 4.82 -6.27 -2.63
CA ASP A 66 5.59 -6.40 -1.40
C ASP A 66 6.76 -5.40 -1.36
N ALA A 67 7.67 -5.60 -0.39
CA ALA A 67 8.83 -4.75 -0.15
C ALA A 67 9.94 -4.87 -1.22
N SER A 68 9.79 -5.73 -2.23
CA SER A 68 10.76 -5.84 -3.33
C SER A 68 10.80 -4.59 -4.21
N GLY A 69 9.75 -3.76 -4.18
CA GLY A 69 9.59 -2.63 -5.07
C GLY A 69 9.37 -3.03 -6.54
N ILE A 70 9.21 -4.32 -6.84
CA ILE A 70 8.94 -4.81 -8.19
C ILE A 70 7.47 -4.51 -8.52
N PRO A 71 7.19 -3.74 -9.59
CA PRO A 71 5.83 -3.43 -10.01
C PRO A 71 4.99 -4.70 -10.24
N ASN A 72 3.73 -4.66 -9.83
CA ASN A 72 2.82 -5.78 -9.94
C ASN A 72 1.44 -5.34 -10.45
N GLU A 73 0.94 -6.03 -11.48
CA GLU A 73 -0.33 -5.69 -12.11
C GLU A 73 -1.51 -5.83 -11.15
N ASN A 74 -1.57 -6.91 -10.37
CA ASN A 74 -2.67 -7.14 -9.43
C ASN A 74 -2.67 -6.10 -8.31
N ALA A 75 -1.51 -5.76 -7.76
CA ALA A 75 -1.38 -4.71 -6.75
C ALA A 75 -1.84 -3.35 -7.30
N THR A 76 -1.45 -3.04 -8.54
CA THR A 76 -1.85 -1.82 -9.24
C THR A 76 -3.35 -1.76 -9.49
N LEU A 77 -3.96 -2.85 -9.94
CA LEU A 77 -5.41 -2.94 -10.14
C LEU A 77 -6.19 -2.79 -8.82
N PHE A 78 -5.70 -3.36 -7.72
CA PHE A 78 -6.32 -3.15 -6.41
C PHE A 78 -6.28 -1.68 -5.98
N ALA A 79 -5.11 -1.04 -6.10
CA ALA A 79 -4.94 0.38 -5.78
C ALA A 79 -5.84 1.25 -6.67
N GLN A 80 -5.89 0.97 -7.97
CA GLN A 80 -6.75 1.66 -8.94
C GLN A 80 -8.22 1.61 -8.52
N LEU A 81 -8.75 0.45 -8.21
CA LEU A 81 -10.16 0.28 -7.84
C LEU A 81 -10.51 1.03 -6.54
N ILE A 82 -9.61 1.03 -5.55
CA ILE A 82 -9.78 1.81 -4.31
C ILE A 82 -9.81 3.30 -4.62
N LEU A 83 -8.81 3.81 -5.35
CA LEU A 83 -8.72 5.23 -5.71
C LEU A 83 -9.91 5.69 -6.54
N GLN A 84 -10.39 4.86 -7.49
CA GLN A 84 -11.60 5.14 -8.26
C GLN A 84 -12.84 5.22 -7.37
N GLN A 85 -12.97 4.32 -6.39
CA GLN A 85 -14.12 4.33 -5.47
C GLN A 85 -14.12 5.59 -4.60
N ILE A 86 -12.95 5.99 -4.09
CA ILE A 86 -12.80 7.24 -3.33
C ILE A 86 -13.14 8.44 -4.21
N GLN A 87 -12.57 8.50 -5.42
CA GLN A 87 -12.79 9.60 -6.37
C GLN A 87 -14.27 9.82 -6.72
N LYS A 88 -15.05 8.73 -6.81
CA LYS A 88 -16.49 8.79 -7.05
C LYS A 88 -17.27 9.43 -5.91
N VAL A 89 -16.86 9.18 -4.66
CA VAL A 89 -17.53 9.69 -3.46
C VAL A 89 -17.07 11.11 -3.14
N LYS A 90 -15.75 11.34 -3.20
CA LYS A 90 -15.11 12.60 -2.87
C LYS A 90 -14.02 12.89 -3.92
N PRO A 91 -14.32 13.70 -4.94
CA PRO A 91 -13.36 14.05 -5.97
C PRO A 91 -12.15 14.79 -5.39
N ASP A 92 -10.96 14.32 -5.75
CA ASP A 92 -9.68 14.88 -5.34
C ASP A 92 -8.74 14.96 -6.56
N SER A 93 -8.03 16.07 -6.70
CA SER A 93 -7.12 16.30 -7.84
C SER A 93 -5.89 15.40 -7.79
N GLU A 94 -5.36 15.10 -6.61
CA GLU A 94 -4.18 14.24 -6.46
C GLU A 94 -4.52 12.79 -6.82
N ILE A 95 -5.71 12.34 -6.38
CA ILE A 95 -6.23 11.02 -6.76
C ILE A 95 -6.45 10.95 -8.27
N GLN A 96 -7.02 11.99 -8.89
CA GLN A 96 -7.20 12.03 -10.34
C GLN A 96 -5.86 11.95 -11.08
N ILE A 97 -4.83 12.65 -10.59
CA ILE A 97 -3.48 12.60 -11.16
C ILE A 97 -2.90 11.19 -11.03
N ALA A 98 -2.98 10.57 -9.85
CA ALA A 98 -2.49 9.21 -9.63
C ALA A 98 -3.18 8.20 -10.56
N LEU A 99 -4.51 8.29 -10.71
CA LEU A 99 -5.30 7.45 -11.61
C LEU A 99 -4.88 7.63 -13.08
N SER A 100 -4.55 8.85 -13.50
CA SER A 100 -4.14 9.13 -14.89
C SER A 100 -2.77 8.56 -15.27
N ARG A 101 -1.93 8.23 -14.28
CA ARG A 101 -0.60 7.64 -14.50
C ARG A 101 -0.64 6.13 -14.66
N ILE A 102 -1.73 5.48 -14.25
CA ILE A 102 -1.84 4.03 -14.27
C ILE A 102 -1.86 3.55 -15.72
N PRO A 103 -0.99 2.60 -16.12
CA PRO A 103 -1.01 2.07 -17.48
C PRO A 103 -2.32 1.32 -17.75
N LEU A 104 -2.65 1.11 -19.03
CA LEU A 104 -3.81 0.31 -19.40
C LEU A 104 -3.55 -1.15 -19.01
N LEU A 105 -4.14 -1.60 -17.90
CA LEU A 105 -4.03 -2.97 -17.42
C LEU A 105 -5.29 -3.76 -17.79
N SER A 106 -5.09 -5.02 -18.18
CA SER A 106 -6.21 -5.94 -18.43
C SER A 106 -6.80 -6.38 -17.09
N ILE A 107 -8.10 -6.17 -16.89
CA ILE A 107 -8.78 -6.63 -15.68
C ILE A 107 -8.73 -8.16 -15.64
N ASN A 108 -8.02 -8.70 -14.66
CA ASN A 108 -7.98 -10.14 -14.42
C ASN A 108 -9.23 -10.57 -13.63
N LEU A 109 -9.89 -11.63 -14.09
CA LEU A 109 -11.11 -12.21 -13.49
C LEU A 109 -10.98 -12.59 -12.01
N GLY A 110 -9.75 -12.68 -11.47
CA GLY A 110 -9.51 -12.81 -10.02
C GLY A 110 -10.03 -11.64 -9.17
N LEU A 111 -10.20 -10.45 -9.77
CA LEU A 111 -10.71 -9.24 -9.11
C LEU A 111 -12.24 -9.09 -9.22
N ILE A 112 -12.88 -9.84 -10.13
CA ILE A 112 -14.32 -9.69 -10.46
C ILE A 112 -15.22 -10.42 -9.46
N LYS A 113 -14.70 -11.28 -8.58
CA LYS A 113 -15.49 -11.99 -7.56
C LYS A 113 -15.86 -11.17 -6.32
N LEU A 114 -15.59 -9.86 -6.31
CA LEU A 114 -15.90 -8.96 -5.18
C LEU A 114 -16.99 -7.92 -5.53
N ALA A 115 -17.71 -8.09 -6.64
CA ALA A 115 -18.88 -7.29 -6.98
C ALA A 115 -20.18 -7.97 -6.52
#